data_AF-A0A7C3D9Y7-F1
#
_entry.id   AF-A0A7C3D9Y7-F1
#
_cell.length_a   1.000
_cell.length_b   1.000
_cell.length_c   1.000
_cell.angle_alpha   90.00
_cell.angle_beta   90.00
_cell.angle_gamma   90.00
#
_symmetry.space_group_name_H-M   'P 1'
#
loop_
_entity.id
_entity.type
_entity.pdbx_description
1 polymer ?
#
loop_
_entity_poly.entity_id
_entity_poly.type
_entity_poly.pdbx_seq_one_letter_code
_entity_poly.pdbx_strand_id
1 'polypeptide(L)'
;MPNPYRSTVTIDGTKFEAVSTQVVFTTDKDKAGMPEMGSLKTRIRVWADFHDDKNLPYSSLQKFFDLANVVTRDKIKDIKIEFWKDDSHEDALCCYKFKGWISNYEVSNPPLEMAGPAEGLNHMIVMDLEPVLNQQNFQEITFST
;
A
#
# COMPACT_ATOMS: atom_id res chain seq x y z
N MET A 1 -9.92 -4.00 -22.87
CA MET A 1 -9.60 -5.30 -22.25
C MET A 1 -9.59 -5.08 -20.74
N PRO A 2 -10.06 -6.04 -19.94
CA PRO A 2 -9.94 -5.93 -18.49
C PRO A 2 -8.45 -5.79 -18.14
N ASN A 3 -8.10 -4.93 -17.19
CA ASN A 3 -6.76 -4.68 -16.69
C ASN A 3 -6.57 -5.45 -15.36
N PRO A 4 -6.23 -6.76 -15.39
CA PRO A 4 -6.16 -7.66 -14.24
C PRO A 4 -5.03 -7.35 -13.24
N TYR A 5 -4.53 -6.12 -13.24
CA TYR A 5 -3.34 -5.69 -12.50
C TYR A 5 -3.65 -4.68 -11.39
N ARG A 6 -4.90 -4.23 -11.27
CA ARG A 6 -5.30 -3.29 -10.22
C ARG A 6 -5.69 -4.06 -8.96
N SER A 7 -5.24 -3.52 -7.83
CA SER A 7 -5.58 -4.03 -6.51
C SER A 7 -6.39 -2.96 -5.80
N THR A 8 -7.46 -3.34 -5.11
CA THR A 8 -8.22 -2.39 -4.31
C THR A 8 -7.53 -2.23 -2.96
N VAL A 9 -7.21 -0.99 -2.62
CA VAL A 9 -6.68 -0.61 -1.32
C VAL A 9 -7.78 0.15 -0.58
N THR A 10 -8.07 -0.27 0.65
CA THR A 10 -8.99 0.40 1.56
C THR A 10 -8.22 0.91 2.76
N ILE A 11 -8.30 2.22 3.03
CA ILE A 11 -7.73 2.86 4.23
C ILE A 11 -8.85 3.63 4.92
N ASP A 12 -9.18 3.27 6.16
CA ASP A 12 -10.23 3.95 6.94
C ASP A 12 -11.58 4.03 6.21
N GLY A 13 -11.95 2.93 5.53
CA GLY A 13 -13.17 2.83 4.71
C GLY A 13 -13.10 3.54 3.35
N THR A 14 -12.08 4.34 3.07
CA THR A 14 -11.88 4.96 1.75
C THR A 14 -11.17 3.98 0.83
N LYS A 15 -11.80 3.65 -0.29
CA LYS A 15 -11.30 2.69 -1.29
C LYS A 15 -10.70 3.42 -2.49
N PHE A 16 -9.65 2.84 -3.06
CA PHE A 16 -9.11 3.23 -4.35
C PHE A 16 -8.42 2.05 -5.03
N GLU A 17 -8.32 2.10 -6.35
CA GLU A 17 -7.59 1.16 -7.18
C GLU A 17 -6.13 1.61 -7.30
N ALA A 18 -5.22 0.75 -6.85
CA ALA A 18 -3.80 0.94 -7.01
C ALA A 18 -3.33 0.40 -8.35
N VAL A 19 -2.52 1.19 -9.05
CA VAL A 19 -1.83 0.80 -10.30
C VAL A 19 -0.73 -0.21 -10.02
N SER A 20 -0.10 -0.13 -8.85
CA SER A 20 0.85 -1.12 -8.36
C SER A 20 0.71 -1.27 -6.86
N THR A 21 0.86 -2.49 -6.38
CA THR A 21 0.90 -2.79 -4.95
C THR A 21 1.96 -3.84 -4.68
N GLN A 22 2.72 -3.62 -3.61
CA GLN A 22 3.77 -4.50 -3.15
C GLN A 22 3.53 -4.80 -1.67
N VAL A 23 3.48 -6.08 -1.32
CA VAL A 23 3.46 -6.58 0.07
C VAL A 23 4.65 -7.50 0.23
N VAL A 24 5.60 -7.15 1.11
CA VAL A 24 6.85 -7.88 1.30
C VAL A 24 7.08 -8.14 2.77
N PHE A 25 7.39 -9.39 3.11
CA PHE A 25 7.87 -9.81 4.42
C PHE A 25 9.34 -10.21 4.29
N THR A 26 10.20 -9.69 5.15
CA THR A 26 11.65 -9.97 5.13
C THR A 26 12.14 -10.21 6.55
N THR A 27 12.89 -11.29 6.76
CA THR A 27 13.57 -11.59 8.03
C THR A 27 15.06 -11.47 7.79
N ASP A 28 15.76 -10.75 8.66
CA ASP A 28 17.21 -10.65 8.61
C ASP A 28 17.83 -12.02 8.93
N LYS A 29 19.05 -12.24 8.44
CA LYS A 29 19.81 -13.46 8.68
C LYS A 29 21.19 -13.10 9.21
N ASP A 30 21.69 -13.92 10.14
CA ASP A 30 23.05 -13.80 10.63
C ASP A 30 24.07 -14.20 9.55
N LYS A 31 25.37 -14.10 9.86
CA LYS A 31 26.45 -14.45 8.91
C LYS A 31 26.45 -15.92 8.48
N ALA A 32 25.83 -16.82 9.26
CA ALA A 32 25.69 -18.23 8.95
C ALA A 32 24.40 -18.53 8.15
N GLY A 33 23.54 -17.53 7.95
CA GLY A 33 22.27 -17.66 7.23
C GLY A 33 21.09 -18.05 8.13
N MET A 34 21.27 -18.09 9.45
CA MET A 34 20.19 -18.38 10.40
C MET A 34 19.29 -17.14 10.56
N PRO A 35 17.96 -17.31 10.63
CA PRO A 35 17.04 -16.19 10.79
C PRO A 35 17.23 -15.52 12.16
N GLU A 36 17.31 -14.19 12.17
CA GLU A 36 17.35 -13.41 13.39
C GLU A 36 15.91 -13.24 13.92
N MET A 37 15.61 -13.89 15.05
CA MET A 37 14.26 -13.84 15.64
C MET A 37 13.89 -12.40 16.02
N GLY A 38 12.69 -11.97 15.63
CA GLY A 38 12.21 -10.61 15.86
C GLY A 38 12.63 -9.58 14.81
N SER A 39 13.39 -9.97 13.79
CA SER A 39 13.83 -9.08 12.69
C SER A 39 12.84 -8.98 11.53
N LEU A 40 11.60 -9.49 11.70
CA LEU A 40 10.60 -9.43 10.63
C LEU A 40 10.28 -7.97 10.30
N LYS A 41 10.57 -7.59 9.06
CA LYS A 41 10.24 -6.31 8.44
C LYS A 41 9.14 -6.55 7.44
N THR A 42 8.07 -5.77 7.53
CA THR A 42 7.03 -5.74 6.52
C THR A 42 7.12 -4.43 5.76
N ARG A 43 7.14 -4.50 4.43
CA ARG A 43 7.10 -3.35 3.54
C ARG A 43 5.88 -3.47 2.65
N ILE A 44 4.93 -2.57 2.86
CA ILE A 44 3.73 -2.46 2.03
C ILE A 44 3.77 -1.12 1.33
N ARG A 45 3.84 -1.14 0.00
CA ARG A 45 3.89 0.07 -0.83
C ARG A 45 2.82 0.01 -1.90
N VAL A 46 2.07 1.09 -2.05
CA VAL A 46 0.99 1.23 -3.02
C VAL A 46 1.23 2.46 -3.89
N TRP A 47 0.90 2.35 -5.17
CA TRP A 47 0.99 3.42 -6.15
C TRP A 47 -0.38 3.59 -6.81
N ALA A 48 -0.83 4.82 -6.96
CA ALA A 48 -2.04 5.10 -7.71
C ALA A 48 -1.87 6.34 -8.61
N ASP A 49 -2.66 6.40 -9.68
CA ASP A 49 -2.64 7.52 -10.62
C ASP A 49 -3.22 8.75 -9.92
N PHE A 50 -2.42 9.82 -9.82
CA PHE A 50 -2.84 11.06 -9.17
C PHE A 50 -3.86 11.84 -10.01
N HIS A 51 -3.97 11.56 -11.31
CA HIS A 51 -4.89 12.25 -12.22
C HIS A 51 -6.25 11.57 -12.34
N ASP A 52 -6.45 10.39 -11.74
CA ASP A 52 -7.73 9.67 -11.78
C ASP A 52 -8.69 10.22 -10.72
N ASP A 53 -9.43 11.28 -11.08
CA ASP A 53 -10.37 11.99 -10.21
C ASP A 53 -11.60 11.17 -9.79
N LYS A 54 -11.89 10.08 -10.50
CA LYS A 54 -12.98 9.14 -10.16
C LYS A 54 -12.53 8.12 -9.13
N ASN A 55 -11.32 7.60 -9.29
CA ASN A 55 -10.75 6.61 -8.38
C ASN A 55 -10.18 7.26 -7.10
N LEU A 56 -9.54 8.41 -7.24
CA LEU A 56 -8.90 9.18 -6.18
C LEU A 56 -9.37 10.64 -6.24
N PRO A 57 -10.63 10.92 -5.87
CA PRO A 57 -11.10 12.29 -5.77
C PRO A 57 -10.29 13.07 -4.72
N TYR A 58 -10.27 14.40 -4.84
CA TYR A 58 -9.55 15.29 -3.92
C TYR A 58 -9.85 15.02 -2.44
N SER A 59 -11.10 14.67 -2.10
CA SER A 59 -11.48 14.31 -0.73
C SER A 59 -10.70 13.11 -0.18
N SER A 60 -10.42 12.11 -1.03
CA SER A 60 -9.60 10.95 -0.66
C SER A 60 -8.14 11.35 -0.48
N LEU A 61 -7.60 12.16 -1.41
CA LEU A 61 -6.23 12.67 -1.32
C LEU A 61 -6.01 13.49 -0.03
N GLN A 62 -6.93 14.40 0.27
CA GLN A 62 -6.88 15.21 1.50
C GLN A 62 -6.94 14.31 2.74
N LYS A 63 -7.87 13.34 2.76
CA LYS A 63 -7.98 12.40 3.88
C LYS A 63 -6.70 11.59 4.09
N PHE A 64 -6.08 11.10 3.03
CA PHE A 64 -4.83 10.36 3.12
C PHE A 64 -3.66 11.25 3.56
N PHE A 65 -3.59 12.48 3.07
CA PHE A 65 -2.64 13.47 3.55
C PHE A 65 -2.81 13.74 5.05
N ASP A 66 -4.04 13.93 5.52
CA ASP A 66 -4.32 14.18 6.94
C ASP A 66 -3.96 12.96 7.82
N LEU A 67 -4.15 11.75 7.32
CA LEU A 67 -3.73 10.51 7.99
C LEU A 67 -2.20 10.34 8.03
N ALA A 68 -1.48 10.82 7.02
CA ALA A 68 -0.02 10.73 6.93
C ALA A 68 0.70 11.86 7.68
N ASN A 69 0.16 13.08 7.62
CA ASN A 69 0.78 14.27 8.17
C ASN A 69 0.68 14.29 9.70
N VAL A 70 1.79 14.11 10.40
CA VAL A 70 1.87 13.94 11.87
C VAL A 70 1.18 12.65 12.33
N VAL A 71 1.97 11.61 12.64
CA VAL A 71 1.47 10.30 13.07
C VAL A 71 1.04 10.35 14.54
N THR A 72 -0.26 10.23 14.79
CA THR A 72 -0.87 10.12 16.12
C THR A 72 -1.64 8.80 16.26
N ARG A 73 -1.90 8.35 17.49
CA ARG A 73 -2.55 7.05 17.74
C ARG A 73 -3.93 6.92 17.10
N ASP A 74 -4.68 8.01 16.97
CA ASP A 74 -6.00 8.05 16.34
C ASP A 74 -5.95 7.86 14.80
N LYS A 75 -4.77 8.00 14.19
CA LYS A 75 -4.51 7.76 12.76
C LYS A 75 -4.12 6.32 12.45
N ILE A 76 -4.08 5.46 13.47
CA ILE A 76 -4.04 4.01 13.28
C ILE A 76 -5.44 3.59 12.80
N LYS A 77 -5.53 3.14 11.56
CA LYS A 77 -6.77 2.78 10.88
C LYS A 77 -6.75 1.32 10.43
N ASP A 78 -7.94 0.78 10.18
CA ASP A 78 -8.06 -0.50 9.49
C ASP A 78 -7.67 -0.31 8.01
N ILE A 79 -6.75 -1.15 7.56
CA ILE A 79 -6.23 -1.18 6.20
C ILE A 79 -6.50 -2.55 5.61
N LYS A 80 -6.97 -2.57 4.37
CA LYS A 80 -7.23 -3.78 3.59
C LYS A 80 -6.66 -3.64 2.18
N ILE A 81 -6.03 -4.70 1.69
CA ILE A 81 -5.49 -4.79 0.34
C ILE A 81 -6.06 -6.04 -0.31
N GLU A 82 -6.68 -5.89 -1.47
CA GLU A 82 -7.32 -6.97 -2.22
C GLU A 82 -6.65 -7.09 -3.59
N PHE A 83 -6.09 -8.26 -3.87
CA PHE A 83 -5.61 -8.62 -5.20
C PHE A 83 -6.71 -9.43 -5.87
N TRP A 84 -7.24 -8.95 -6.99
CA TRP A 84 -8.37 -9.58 -7.66
C TRP A 84 -7.92 -10.57 -8.74
N LYS A 85 -8.76 -11.57 -9.02
CA LYS A 85 -8.56 -12.45 -10.18
C LYS A 85 -8.76 -11.71 -11.51
N ASP A 86 -9.73 -10.80 -11.52
CA ASP A 86 -10.13 -9.99 -12.67
C ASP A 86 -10.83 -8.69 -12.22
N ASP A 87 -11.18 -7.85 -13.19
CA ASP A 87 -11.81 -6.54 -13.00
C ASP A 87 -13.26 -6.59 -12.48
N SER A 88 -13.87 -7.78 -12.33
CA SER A 88 -15.23 -7.88 -11.74
C SER A 88 -15.21 -7.57 -10.24
N HIS A 89 -14.05 -7.73 -9.59
CA HIS A 89 -13.87 -7.64 -8.15
C HIS A 89 -14.81 -8.57 -7.35
N GLU A 90 -15.23 -9.70 -7.96
CA GLU A 90 -16.05 -10.70 -7.29
C GLU A 90 -15.19 -11.69 -6.48
N ASP A 91 -14.04 -12.07 -7.04
CA ASP A 91 -13.14 -13.07 -6.47
C ASP A 91 -11.74 -12.50 -6.21
N ALA A 92 -11.36 -12.33 -4.94
CA ALA A 92 -9.99 -12.00 -4.58
C ALA A 92 -9.07 -13.23 -4.67
N LEU A 93 -7.88 -13.05 -5.25
CA LEU A 93 -6.76 -13.99 -5.15
C LEU A 93 -6.23 -14.04 -3.72
N CYS A 94 -6.10 -12.87 -3.10
CA CYS A 94 -5.75 -12.75 -1.70
C CYS A 94 -6.13 -11.38 -1.13
N CYS A 95 -6.30 -11.36 0.18
CA CYS A 95 -6.64 -10.21 0.97
C CYS A 95 -5.71 -10.11 2.18
N TYR A 96 -5.05 -8.96 2.31
CA TYR A 96 -4.29 -8.60 3.52
C TYR A 96 -5.11 -7.61 4.33
N LYS A 97 -5.33 -7.88 5.62
CA LYS A 97 -5.99 -6.96 6.55
C LYS A 97 -5.16 -6.75 7.80
N PHE A 98 -5.01 -5.50 8.21
CA PHE A 98 -4.24 -5.11 9.40
C PHE A 98 -4.67 -3.73 9.90
N LYS A 99 -4.30 -3.40 11.14
CA LYS A 99 -4.32 -2.03 11.63
C LYS A 99 -2.97 -1.38 11.38
N GLY A 100 -2.96 -0.15 10.88
CA GLY A 100 -1.72 0.53 10.50
C GLY A 100 -1.90 2.02 10.25
N TRP A 101 -0.85 2.67 9.77
CA TRP A 101 -0.87 4.08 9.36
C TRP A 101 -0.11 4.28 8.06
N ILE A 102 -0.27 5.45 7.45
CA ILE A 102 0.51 5.87 6.29
C ILE A 102 1.84 6.41 6.80
N SER A 103 2.93 5.66 6.59
CA SER A 103 4.28 6.03 7.07
C SER A 103 5.06 6.88 6.06
N ASN A 104 4.69 6.80 4.78
CA ASN A 104 5.20 7.66 3.72
C ASN A 104 4.03 8.12 2.84
N TYR A 105 4.00 9.40 2.50
CA TYR A 105 3.08 9.98 1.53
C TYR A 105 3.90 10.81 0.56
N GLU A 106 3.99 10.35 -0.67
CA GLU A 106 4.84 10.94 -1.71
C GLU A 106 3.99 11.19 -2.96
N VAL A 107 4.15 12.37 -3.55
CA VAL A 107 3.65 12.65 -4.90
C VAL A 107 4.89 12.90 -5.75
N SER A 108 5.11 12.04 -6.74
CA SER A 108 6.30 12.11 -7.57
C SER A 108 6.02 11.88 -9.05
N ASN A 109 6.90 12.43 -9.87
CA ASN A 109 7.04 12.06 -11.26
C ASN A 109 8.04 10.93 -11.38
N PRO A 110 7.85 9.95 -12.29
CA PRO A 110 8.89 8.99 -12.58
C PRO A 110 10.15 9.76 -13.04
N PRO A 111 11.37 9.41 -12.55
CA PRO A 111 12.59 10.08 -12.95
C PRO A 111 12.75 10.02 -14.47
N LEU A 112 13.08 11.15 -15.10
CA LEU A 112 13.25 11.27 -16.57
C LEU A 112 14.28 10.28 -17.13
N GLU A 113 15.23 9.80 -16.31
CA GLU A 113 16.26 8.84 -16.71
C GLU A 113 15.75 7.39 -16.84
N MET A 114 14.58 7.07 -16.25
CA MET A 114 13.88 5.79 -16.45
C MET A 114 12.80 5.88 -17.53
N ALA A 115 12.53 7.08 -18.01
CA ALA A 115 11.66 7.34 -19.13
C ALA A 115 12.53 7.33 -20.39
N GLY A 116 12.28 6.38 -21.30
CA GLY A 116 12.68 6.57 -22.71
C GLY A 116 12.00 7.83 -23.29
N PRO A 117 11.91 7.99 -24.62
CA PRO A 117 11.05 9.03 -25.20
C PRO A 117 9.59 8.69 -24.88
N ALA A 118 9.16 8.98 -23.65
CA ALA A 118 7.94 8.45 -23.06
C ALA A 118 6.88 9.53 -23.05
N GLU A 119 6.06 9.52 -24.09
CA GLU A 119 4.67 9.97 -23.95
C GLU A 119 4.02 9.11 -22.86
N GLY A 120 3.50 9.73 -21.79
CA GLY A 120 2.74 9.02 -20.74
C GLY A 120 3.28 9.05 -19.31
N LEU A 121 4.20 9.96 -18.96
CA LEU A 121 4.57 10.19 -17.55
C LEU A 121 3.40 10.88 -16.80
N ASN A 122 2.63 10.10 -16.05
CA ASN A 122 1.63 10.62 -15.10
C ASN A 122 2.24 10.76 -13.69
N HIS A 123 1.84 11.81 -12.97
CA HIS A 123 2.15 11.96 -11.55
C HIS A 123 1.52 10.79 -10.79
N MET A 124 2.29 10.19 -9.90
CA MET A 124 1.81 9.09 -9.06
C MET A 124 1.77 9.54 -7.62
N ILE A 125 0.76 9.08 -6.90
CA ILE A 125 0.81 9.05 -5.43
C ILE A 125 1.42 7.72 -5.02
N VAL A 126 2.40 7.77 -4.12
CA VAL A 126 3.06 6.62 -3.51
C VAL A 126 2.81 6.68 -2.02
N MET A 127 2.32 5.59 -1.44
CA MET A 127 2.13 5.47 0.00
C MET A 127 2.80 4.22 0.52
N ASP A 128 3.53 4.35 1.63
CA ASP A 128 3.97 3.21 2.43
C ASP A 128 3.00 3.03 3.61
N LEU A 129 2.56 1.79 3.81
CA LEU A 129 1.58 1.41 4.83
C LEU A 129 2.29 0.58 5.89
N GLU A 130 2.31 1.08 7.13
CA GLU A 130 3.01 0.42 8.24
C GLU A 130 2.00 -0.23 9.19
N PRO A 131 2.06 -1.56 9.40
CA PRO A 131 1.25 -2.24 10.40
C PRO A 131 1.66 -1.84 11.82
N VAL A 132 0.70 -1.79 12.74
CA VAL A 132 1.01 -1.63 14.16
C VAL A 132 1.66 -2.87 14.74
N LEU A 133 2.54 -2.63 15.72
CA LEU A 133 3.06 -3.65 16.59
C LEU A 133 2.12 -3.84 17.78
N ASN A 134 1.81 -5.10 18.10
CA ASN A 134 1.06 -5.44 19.30
C ASN A 134 1.94 -5.31 20.57
N GLN A 135 1.39 -5.64 21.74
CA GLN A 135 2.11 -5.55 23.02
C GLN A 135 3.36 -6.46 23.11
N GLN A 136 3.46 -7.45 22.23
CA GLN A 136 4.59 -8.37 22.12
C GLN A 136 5.57 -7.99 21.00
N ASN A 137 5.39 -6.81 20.38
CA ASN A 137 6.15 -6.33 19.22
C ASN A 137 5.98 -7.19 17.95
N PHE A 138 4.82 -7.83 17.78
CA PHE A 138 4.48 -8.53 16.55
C PHE A 138 3.53 -7.72 15.68
N GLN A 139 3.73 -7.78 14.36
CA GLN A 139 2.79 -7.25 13.38
C GLN A 139 1.65 -8.26 13.20
N GLU A 140 0.41 -7.79 13.32
CA GLU A 140 -0.79 -8.61 13.15
C GLU A 140 -1.42 -8.34 11.78
N ILE A 141 -0.88 -9.02 10.76
CA ILE A 141 -1.46 -9.04 9.42
C ILE A 141 -2.20 -10.36 9.23
N THR A 142 -3.47 -10.27 8.84
CA THR A 142 -4.28 -11.43 8.48
C THR A 142 -4.28 -11.62 6.97
N PHE A 143 -4.20 -12.88 6.53
CA PHE A 143 -4.27 -13.30 5.14
C PHE A 143 -5.53 -14.12 4.93
N SER A 144 -6.39 -13.72 4.00
CA SER A 144 -7.56 -14.48 3.58
C SER A 144 -7.70 -14.46 2.07
N THR A 145 -8.62 -15.27 1.55
CA THR A 145 -9.25 -15.01 0.25
C THR A 145 -10.48 -14.13 0.44
#